data_AF-A0A2V7X9P1-F1
#
_entry.id   AF-A0A2V7X9P1-F1
#
_cell.length_a   1.000
_cell.length_b   1.000
_cell.length_c   1.000
_cell.angle_alpha   90.00
_cell.angle_beta   90.00
_cell.angle_gamma   90.00
#
_symmetry.space_group_name_H-M   'P 1'
#
loop_
_entity.id
_entity.type
_entity.pdbx_description
1 polymer ?
#
loop_
_entity_poly.entity_id
_entity_poly.type
_entity_poly.pdbx_seq_one_letter_code
_entity_poly.pdbx_strand_id
1 'polypeptide(L)' 'MTAHPSGPPRGGRPGDFESLQASVLFCNRCRAPQPVRERLLLVLPDGELNEYLCAACGASVGSRKVTAPPPLLVR' A
#
# COMPACT_ATOMS: atom_id res chain seq x y z
N MET A 1 36.66 18.26 22.06
CA MET A 1 35.90 18.73 20.89
C MET A 1 35.88 17.60 19.87
N THR A 2 34.93 16.68 19.98
CA THR A 2 34.83 15.50 19.12
C THR A 2 34.05 15.84 17.86
N ALA A 3 34.73 15.90 16.71
CA ALA A 3 34.12 16.13 15.42
C ALA A 3 33.29 14.89 15.00
N HIS A 4 32.00 15.07 14.71
CA HIS A 4 31.18 14.09 14.01
C HIS A 4 31.37 14.29 12.50
N PRO A 5 31.68 13.24 11.72
CA PRO A 5 31.79 13.38 10.28
C PRO A 5 30.40 13.56 9.67
N SER A 6 30.19 14.71 9.02
CA SER A 6 29.00 15.01 8.23
C SER A 6 29.07 14.23 6.90
N GLY A 7 28.48 13.03 6.87
CA GLY A 7 28.31 12.28 5.63
C GLY A 7 27.25 12.92 4.72
N PRO A 8 27.33 12.75 3.38
CA PRO A 8 26.31 13.25 2.45
C PRO A 8 24.96 12.56 2.70
N PRO A 9 23.83 13.26 2.51
CA PRO A 9 22.51 12.65 2.62
C PRO A 9 22.38 11.55 1.55
N ARG A 10 22.04 10.34 1.98
CA ARG A 10 21.74 9.22 1.06
C ARG A 10 20.38 9.54 0.40
N GLY A 11 20.41 10.08 -0.82
CA GLY A 11 19.21 10.22 -1.63
C GLY A 11 18.61 8.84 -1.93
N GLY A 12 17.31 8.66 -1.67
CA GLY A 12 16.58 7.42 -1.97
C GLY A 12 16.62 7.09 -3.47
N ARG A 13 16.53 5.80 -3.81
CA ARG A 13 16.55 5.35 -5.21
C ARG A 13 15.20 5.68 -5.87
N PRO A 14 15.18 5.98 -7.18
CA PRO A 14 13.93 6.02 -7.94
C PRO A 14 13.25 4.65 -7.79
N GLY A 15 12.04 4.61 -7.22
CA GLY A 15 11.31 3.38 -6.92
C GLY A 15 10.83 3.25 -5.48
N ASP A 16 11.53 3.87 -4.51
CA ASP A 16 11.27 3.65 -3.08
C ASP A 16 9.86 4.09 -2.62
N PHE A 17 9.17 4.91 -3.44
CA PHE A 17 7.83 5.44 -3.17
C PHE A 17 6.80 5.11 -4.26
N GLU A 18 7.10 4.19 -5.18
CA GLU A 18 6.20 3.87 -6.31
C GLU A 18 4.92 3.15 -5.88
N SER A 19 4.95 2.46 -4.74
CA SER A 19 3.78 1.78 -4.21
C SER A 19 3.60 2.10 -2.74
N LEU A 20 2.41 2.61 -2.41
CA LEU A 20 1.98 2.85 -1.05
C LEU A 20 0.70 2.06 -0.79
N GLN A 21 0.56 1.61 0.46
CA GLN A 21 -0.63 0.95 0.96
C GLN A 21 -1.19 1.76 2.12
N ALA A 22 -2.52 1.78 2.24
CA ALA A 22 -3.14 2.38 3.41
C ALA A 22 -2.84 1.53 4.65
N SER A 23 -2.32 2.15 5.70
CA SER A 23 -2.11 1.52 7.00
C SER A 23 -3.27 1.76 7.97
N VAL A 24 -3.97 2.90 7.81
CA VAL A 24 -5.12 3.31 8.63
C VAL A 24 -6.19 3.92 7.73
N LEU A 25 -7.45 3.55 7.95
CA LEU A 25 -8.62 4.16 7.32
C LEU A 25 -9.73 4.39 8.37
N PHE A 26 -10.63 5.32 8.10
CA PHE A 26 -11.80 5.52 8.95
C PHE A 26 -12.79 4.36 8.79
N CYS A 27 -13.20 3.76 9.91
CA CYS A 27 -14.22 2.71 9.91
C CYS A 27 -15.55 3.26 10.42
N ASN A 28 -16.60 3.21 9.59
CA ASN A 28 -17.95 3.66 9.97
C ASN A 28 -18.59 2.83 11.10
N ARG A 29 -18.22 1.55 11.24
CA ARG A 29 -18.71 0.68 12.32
C ARG A 29 -18.03 0.97 13.65
N CYS A 30 -16.70 1.13 13.65
CA CYS A 30 -15.93 1.48 14.86
C CYS A 30 -16.00 2.97 15.20
N ARG A 31 -16.42 3.82 14.25
CA ARG A 31 -16.48 5.29 14.35
C ARG A 31 -15.14 5.94 14.70
N ALA A 32 -14.05 5.36 14.21
CA ALA A 32 -12.69 5.83 14.47
C ALA A 32 -11.76 5.46 13.30
N PRO A 33 -10.59 6.12 13.18
CA PRO A 33 -9.49 5.61 12.37
C PRO A 33 -9.06 4.26 12.92
N GLN A 34 -8.96 3.25 12.06
CA GLN A 34 -8.59 1.89 12.42
C GLN A 34 -7.46 1.40 11.52
N PRO A 35 -6.51 0.62 12.05
CA PRO A 35 -5.57 -0.12 11.21
C PRO A 35 -6.32 -1.00 10.21
N VAL A 36 -5.77 -1.18 9.01
CA VAL A 36 -6.40 -2.00 7.97
C VAL A 36 -5.53 -3.17 7.57
N ARG A 37 -6.19 -4.23 7.09
CA ARG A 37 -5.55 -5.38 6.43
C ARG A 37 -6.00 -5.36 4.98
N GLU A 38 -5.07 -5.56 4.04
CA GLU A 38 -5.38 -5.71 2.62
C GLU A 38 -5.68 -7.19 2.32
N ARG A 39 -6.73 -7.43 1.54
CA ARG A 39 -7.11 -8.78 1.07
C ARG A 39 -7.43 -8.71 -0.42
N LEU A 40 -6.86 -9.64 -1.20
CA LEU A 40 -7.21 -9.80 -2.60
C LEU A 40 -8.71 -10.12 -2.75
N LEU A 41 -9.40 -9.32 -3.55
CA LEU A 41 -10.82 -9.48 -3.86
C LEU A 41 -11.00 -10.16 -5.23
N LEU A 42 -10.24 -9.69 -6.23
CA LEU A 42 -10.37 -10.17 -7.61
C LEU A 42 -9.07 -10.02 -8.39
N VAL A 43 -8.73 -11.04 -9.18
CA VAL A 43 -7.67 -10.96 -10.20
C VAL A 43 -8.29 -10.50 -11.51
N LEU A 44 -7.66 -9.50 -12.14
CA LEU A 44 -8.08 -8.89 -13.41
C LEU A 44 -6.98 -9.07 -14.48
N PRO A 45 -7.32 -8.96 -15.77
CA PRO A 45 -6.31 -9.04 -16.83
C PRO A 45 -5.21 -7.98 -16.75
N ASP A 46 -5.52 -6.82 -16.17
CA ASP A 46 -4.62 -5.66 -16.04
C ASP A 46 -4.09 -5.47 -14.61
N GLY A 47 -4.35 -6.41 -13.70
CA GLY A 47 -3.89 -6.30 -12.32
C GLY A 47 -4.78 -6.99 -11.28
N GLU A 48 -4.81 -6.44 -10.08
CA GLU A 48 -5.52 -7.00 -8.94
C GLU A 48 -6.39 -5.95 -8.27
N LEU A 49 -7.60 -6.33 -7.88
CA LEU A 49 -8.44 -5.54 -6.99
C LEU A 49 -8.34 -6.12 -5.59
N ASN A 50 -7.89 -5.28 -4.66
CA ASN A 50 -7.77 -5.58 -3.25
C ASN A 50 -8.82 -4.78 -2.46
N GLU A 51 -9.26 -5.35 -1.36
CA GLU A 51 -10.16 -4.75 -0.39
C GLU A 51 -9.39 -4.46 0.90
N TYR A 52 -9.65 -3.30 1.51
CA TYR A 52 -9.17 -2.98 2.85
C TYR A 52 -10.24 -3.34 3.88
N LEU A 53 -9.85 -4.19 4.83
CA LEU A 53 -10.68 -4.59 5.96
C LEU A 53 -10.19 -3.92 7.24
N CYS A 54 -11.12 -3.38 8.02
CA CYS A 54 -10.84 -2.89 9.36
C CYS A 54 -10.25 -4.03 10.22
N ALA A 55 -9.06 -3.83 10.76
CA ALA A 55 -8.37 -4.86 11.54
C ALA A 55 -9.09 -5.21 12.86
N ALA A 56 -9.96 -4.31 13.36
CA ALA A 56 -10.70 -4.51 14.61
C ALA A 56 -12.04 -5.22 14.41
N CYS A 57 -12.84 -4.83 13.41
CA CYS A 57 -14.20 -5.38 13.22
C CYS A 57 -14.42 -6.15 11.91
N GLY A 58 -13.42 -6.20 11.03
CA GLY A 58 -13.49 -6.92 9.75
C GLY A 58 -14.35 -6.26 8.67
N ALA A 59 -14.91 -5.07 8.93
CA ALA A 59 -15.71 -4.36 7.92
C ALA A 59 -14.85 -3.91 6.74
N SER A 60 -15.41 -3.98 5.54
CA SER A 60 -14.84 -3.33 4.35
C SER A 60 -14.84 -1.81 4.55
N VAL A 61 -13.67 -1.20 4.37
CA VAL A 61 -13.45 0.24 4.58
C VAL A 61 -12.80 0.92 3.37
N GLY A 62 -12.52 0.18 2.30
CA GLY A 62 -11.97 0.73 1.06
C GLY A 62 -11.49 -0.36 0.10
N SER A 63 -10.96 0.07 -1.04
CA SER A 63 -10.40 -0.81 -2.07
C SER A 63 -9.16 -0.18 -2.71
N ARG A 64 -8.25 -1.01 -3.21
CA ARG A 64 -7.05 -0.62 -3.96
C ARG A 64 -6.93 -1.46 -5.21
N LYS A 65 -6.72 -0.83 -6.36
CA LYS A 65 -6.35 -1.52 -7.59
C LYS A 65 -4.83 -1.47 -7.75
N VAL A 66 -4.21 -2.62 -7.95
CA VAL A 66 -2.80 -2.78 -8.28
C VAL A 66 -2.70 -3.09 -9.76
N THR A 67 -2.08 -2.22 -10.55
CA THR A 67 -1.90 -2.45 -11.98
C THR A 67 -0.71 -3.37 -12.20
N ALA A 68 -0.90 -4.45 -12.97
CA ALA A 68 0.20 -5.31 -13.40
C ALA A 68 0.98 -4.66 -14.54
N PRO A 69 2.28 -4.95 -14.69
CA PRO A 69 3.00 -4.65 -15.91
C PRO A 69 2.26 -5.24 -17.13
N PRO A 70 2.30 -4.58 -18.29
CA PRO A 70 1.67 -5.11 -19.50
C PRO A 70 2.11 -6.55 -19.73
N PRO A 71 1.18 -7.48 -20.05
CA PRO A 71 1.54 -8.86 -20.28
C PRO A 71 2.60 -8.93 -21.39
N LEU A 72 3.68 -9.66 -21.14
CA LEU A 72 4.68 -9.93 -22.17
C LEU A 72 4.02 -10.82 -23.22
N LEU A 73 3.60 -10.21 -24.33
CA LEU A 73 3.07 -10.93 -25.48
C LEU A 73 4.23 -11.72 -26.11
N VAL A 74 4.34 -12.99 -25.74
CA VAL A 74 5.22 -13.94 -26.44
C VAL A 74 4.48 -14.35 -27.72
N ARG A 75 5.04 -13.95 -28.86
CA ARG A 75 4.55 -14.33 -30.19
C ARG A 75 5.01 -15.74 -30.55
#